data_AF-A0A943X1N7-F1
#
_entry.id   AF-A0A943X1N7-F1
#
_cell.length_a   1.000
_cell.length_b   1.000
_cell.length_c   1.000
_cell.angle_alpha   90.00
_cell.angle_beta   90.00
_cell.angle_gamma   90.00
#
_symmetry.space_group_name_H-M   'P 1'
#
loop_
_entity.id
_entity.type
_entity.pdbx_description
1 polymer ?
#
loop_
_entity_poly.entity_id
_entity_poly.type
_entity_poly.pdbx_seq_one_letter_code
_entity_poly.pdbx_strand_id
1 'polypeptide(L)'
;MVEPKYPGAVEQYVNLGDCYDRSGLRAIRSEILTCMDGYKAHYQRAYRCLDAASEIQTDVRAMLITPALEEKLAARAHGILSRELKPKHTSSAGCVKQRFLDAISHKGSITLFQTACAQCTRIYELSDSYGLAHLMLTHLLAGGIMGGYDMVACPDPMAPDRLSHLLVPELGLAFLSACPAQPFPGHPSRRLRLDAMVDRELLRRCRARLRFAKKVSSALTGEAVESLAQAKSMHDGLEALYNPYVDFTRVQEMADIISEELLAMT
;
A
#
# COMPACT_ATOMS: atom_id res chain seq x y z
N MET A 1 19.88 10.67 13.83
CA MET A 1 19.54 10.31 15.21
C MET A 1 18.10 10.73 15.41
N VAL A 2 17.19 9.81 15.76
CA VAL A 2 15.80 10.18 16.07
C VAL A 2 15.81 10.73 17.49
N GLU A 3 15.43 11.99 17.66
CA GLU A 3 15.41 12.64 18.97
C GLU A 3 13.98 12.54 19.54
N PRO A 4 13.79 11.96 20.74
CA PRO A 4 12.51 11.85 21.40
C PRO A 4 12.04 13.25 21.81
N LYS A 5 10.75 13.51 21.61
CA LYS A 5 10.08 14.73 22.06
C LYS A 5 9.86 14.74 23.56
N TYR A 6 9.66 13.57 24.17
CA TYR A 6 9.39 13.40 25.60
C TYR A 6 10.13 12.17 26.18
N PRO A 7 11.48 12.18 26.17
CA PRO A 7 12.29 11.06 26.66
C PRO A 7 11.97 10.74 28.13
N GLY A 8 11.80 9.45 28.43
CA GLY A 8 11.53 8.92 29.77
C GLY A 8 10.09 9.12 30.27
N ALA A 9 9.28 9.94 29.59
CA ALA A 9 7.87 10.12 29.94
C ALA A 9 6.95 9.23 29.10
N VAL A 10 7.15 9.21 27.77
CA VAL A 10 6.40 8.36 26.82
C VAL A 10 7.27 7.75 25.72
N GLU A 11 8.58 8.06 25.72
CA GLU A 11 9.53 7.58 24.71
C GLU A 11 10.81 7.10 25.39
N GLN A 12 11.36 5.99 24.91
CA GLN A 12 12.60 5.40 25.43
C GLN A 12 13.50 4.97 24.26
N TYR A 13 14.81 5.14 24.45
CA TYR A 13 15.80 4.62 23.51
C TYR A 13 16.07 3.14 23.78
N VAL A 14 15.98 2.33 22.72
CA VAL A 14 16.41 0.93 22.74
C VAL A 14 17.70 0.82 21.94
N ASN A 15 18.82 0.61 22.65
CA ASN A 15 20.14 0.52 22.02
C ASN A 15 20.50 -0.93 21.67
N LEU A 16 20.11 -1.39 20.48
CA LEU A 16 20.51 -2.72 19.99
C LEU A 16 22.02 -2.85 19.70
N GLY A 17 22.75 -1.73 19.64
CA GLY A 17 24.20 -1.72 19.43
C GLY A 17 25.02 -2.28 20.61
N ASP A 18 24.38 -2.58 21.74
CA ASP A 18 25.01 -3.26 22.88
C ASP A 18 25.02 -4.79 22.72
N CYS A 19 24.28 -5.32 21.75
CA CYS A 19 24.28 -6.74 21.39
C CYS A 19 25.34 -7.08 20.33
N TYR A 20 26.12 -6.11 19.85
CA TYR A 20 27.12 -6.32 18.82
C TYR A 20 28.51 -6.63 19.40
N ASP A 21 29.18 -7.65 18.85
CA ASP A 21 30.63 -7.79 19.00
C ASP A 21 31.34 -6.70 18.18
N ARG A 22 31.58 -5.58 18.85
CA ARG A 22 32.27 -4.42 18.27
C ARG A 22 33.70 -4.74 17.85
N SER A 23 34.35 -5.72 18.48
CA SER A 23 35.73 -6.09 18.16
C SER A 23 35.80 -6.86 16.85
N GLY A 24 34.93 -7.86 16.68
CA GLY A 24 34.78 -8.61 15.44
C GLY A 24 34.32 -7.75 14.26
N LEU A 25 33.32 -6.89 14.45
CA LEU A 25 32.87 -5.95 13.40
C LEU A 25 33.96 -4.95 12.96
N ARG A 26 34.83 -4.53 13.89
CA ARG A 26 35.98 -3.67 13.55
C ARG A 26 37.00 -4.38 12.67
N ALA A 27 37.17 -5.69 12.82
CA ALA A 27 38.10 -6.48 12.01
C ALA A 27 37.64 -6.59 10.56
N ILE A 28 36.33 -6.70 10.31
CA ILE A 28 35.73 -6.75 8.96
C ILE A 28 35.23 -5.40 8.45
N ARG A 29 35.66 -4.29 9.07
CA ARG A 29 35.15 -2.94 8.77
C ARG A 29 35.23 -2.59 7.28
N SER A 30 36.33 -2.93 6.60
CA SER A 30 36.50 -2.63 5.17
C SER A 30 35.45 -3.31 4.31
N GLU A 31 35.15 -4.58 4.59
CA GLU A 31 34.15 -5.38 3.87
C GLU A 31 32.75 -4.80 4.07
N ILE A 32 32.41 -4.41 5.30
CA ILE A 32 31.14 -3.74 5.64
C ILE A 32 31.01 -2.43 4.85
N LEU A 33 32.03 -1.58 4.87
CA LEU A 33 31.99 -0.29 4.19
C LEU A 33 31.84 -0.45 2.67
N THR A 34 32.56 -1.40 2.06
CA THR A 34 32.42 -1.70 0.64
C THR A 34 31.03 -2.25 0.29
N CYS A 35 30.44 -3.10 1.14
CA CYS A 35 29.08 -3.61 0.92
C CYS A 35 28.01 -2.51 1.05
N MET A 36 28.24 -1.52 1.90
CA MET A 36 27.37 -0.35 2.04
C MET A 36 27.42 0.61 0.84
N ASP A 37 28.46 0.56 0.02
CA ASP A 37 28.58 1.39 -1.17
C ASP A 37 27.74 0.82 -2.32
N GLY A 38 26.68 1.52 -2.71
CA GLY A 38 25.89 1.22 -3.91
C GLY A 38 24.42 0.88 -3.69
N TYR A 39 24.02 0.35 -2.53
CA TYR A 39 22.61 -0.05 -2.31
C TYR A 39 21.62 1.13 -2.41
N LYS A 40 22.04 2.34 -1.99
CA LYS A 40 21.24 3.57 -2.11
C LYS A 40 20.92 3.93 -3.56
N ALA A 41 21.85 3.67 -4.49
CA ALA A 41 21.64 3.95 -5.90
C ALA A 41 20.54 3.04 -6.49
N HIS A 42 20.45 1.78 -6.03
CA HIS A 42 19.39 0.87 -6.43
C HIS A 42 18.01 1.33 -5.95
N TYR A 43 17.89 1.80 -4.70
CA TYR A 43 16.64 2.40 -4.22
C TYR A 43 16.26 3.67 -5.00
N GLN A 44 17.23 4.55 -5.27
CA GLN A 44 16.98 5.76 -6.06
C GLN A 44 16.52 5.43 -7.48
N ARG A 45 17.13 4.43 -8.13
CA ARG A 45 16.70 3.94 -9.45
C ARG A 45 15.28 3.39 -9.39
N ALA A 46 14.98 2.56 -8.39
CA ALA A 46 13.64 2.01 -8.19
C ALA A 46 12.59 3.12 -8.07
N TYR A 47 12.80 4.10 -7.19
CA TYR A 47 11.85 5.19 -7.00
C TYR A 47 11.67 6.04 -8.26
N ARG A 48 12.74 6.38 -8.98
CA ARG A 48 12.61 7.10 -10.28
C ARG A 48 11.77 6.34 -11.30
N CYS A 49 11.93 5.02 -11.37
CA CYS A 49 11.12 4.18 -12.25
C CYS A 49 9.66 4.11 -11.80
N LEU A 50 9.40 4.05 -10.49
CA LEU A 50 8.04 4.10 -9.94
C LEU A 50 7.36 5.44 -10.17
N ASP A 51 8.07 6.55 -9.96
CA ASP A 51 7.56 7.90 -10.23
C ASP A 51 7.16 8.04 -11.71
N ALA A 52 8.05 7.64 -12.62
CA ALA A 52 7.77 7.66 -14.05
C ALA A 52 6.57 6.76 -14.43
N ALA A 53 6.44 5.60 -13.80
CA ALA A 53 5.29 4.72 -14.00
C ALA A 53 3.99 5.35 -13.48
N SER A 54 4.04 6.05 -12.33
CA SER A 54 2.91 6.74 -11.72
C SER A 54 2.42 7.88 -12.62
N GLU A 55 3.32 8.69 -13.17
CA GLU A 55 2.99 9.78 -14.10
C GLU A 55 2.28 9.28 -15.38
N ILE A 56 2.75 8.16 -15.95
CA ILE A 56 2.10 7.54 -17.10
C ILE A 56 0.68 7.07 -16.74
N GLN A 57 0.49 6.48 -15.55
CA GLN A 57 -0.83 6.08 -15.09
C GLN A 57 -1.74 7.29 -14.81
N THR A 58 -1.19 8.41 -14.35
CA THR A 58 -1.91 9.68 -14.19
C THR A 58 -2.42 10.20 -15.53
N ASP A 59 -1.57 10.20 -16.57
CA ASP A 59 -1.98 10.58 -17.93
C ASP A 59 -3.09 9.67 -18.47
N VAL A 60 -2.96 8.35 -18.28
CA VAL A 60 -4.01 7.38 -18.66
C VAL A 60 -5.34 7.69 -17.98
N ARG A 61 -5.33 7.98 -16.67
CA ARG A 61 -6.55 8.36 -15.94
C ARG A 61 -7.13 9.65 -16.49
N ALA A 62 -6.33 10.71 -16.58
CA ALA A 62 -6.77 12.02 -17.04
C ALA A 62 -7.43 11.96 -18.44
N MET A 63 -6.95 11.07 -19.30
CA MET A 63 -7.53 10.83 -20.62
C MET A 63 -8.92 10.20 -20.61
N LEU A 64 -9.20 9.36 -19.61
CA LEU A 64 -10.43 8.56 -19.53
C LEU A 64 -11.49 9.21 -18.63
N ILE A 65 -11.06 10.03 -17.68
CA ILE A 65 -11.94 10.78 -16.79
C ILE A 65 -12.66 11.86 -17.59
N THR A 66 -13.98 11.78 -17.57
CA THR A 66 -14.88 12.76 -18.20
C THR A 66 -16.00 13.07 -17.21
N PRO A 67 -16.66 14.24 -17.29
CA PRO A 67 -17.78 14.56 -16.41
C PRO A 67 -18.89 13.49 -16.42
N ALA A 68 -19.18 12.93 -17.60
CA ALA A 68 -20.16 11.86 -17.75
C ALA A 68 -19.73 10.54 -17.07
N LEU A 69 -18.43 10.23 -17.03
CA LEU A 69 -17.92 9.06 -16.30
C LEU A 69 -17.98 9.30 -14.79
N GLU A 70 -17.60 10.49 -14.33
CA GLU A 70 -17.67 10.87 -12.92
C GLU A 70 -19.11 10.78 -12.40
N GLU A 71 -20.07 11.32 -13.16
CA GLU A 71 -21.50 11.23 -12.81
C GLU A 71 -21.99 9.78 -12.72
N LYS A 72 -21.59 8.91 -13.67
CA LYS A 72 -21.95 7.48 -13.64
C LYS A 72 -21.37 6.77 -12.41
N LEU A 73 -20.11 7.03 -12.07
CA LEU A 73 -19.44 6.44 -10.92
C LEU A 73 -20.04 6.96 -9.61
N ALA A 74 -20.35 8.25 -9.54
CA ALA A 74 -21.05 8.86 -8.42
C ALA A 74 -22.44 8.24 -8.24
N ALA A 75 -23.27 8.18 -9.29
CA ALA A 75 -24.59 7.57 -9.24
C ALA A 75 -24.52 6.09 -8.80
N ARG A 76 -23.51 5.35 -9.28
CA ARG A 76 -23.28 3.97 -8.85
C ARG A 76 -22.90 3.89 -7.36
N ALA A 77 -22.02 4.76 -6.88
CA ALA A 77 -21.66 4.84 -5.47
C ALA A 77 -22.88 5.13 -4.59
N HIS A 78 -23.70 6.11 -4.95
CA HIS A 78 -24.94 6.44 -4.22
C HIS A 78 -25.92 5.27 -4.16
N GLY A 79 -26.08 4.53 -5.26
CA GLY A 79 -26.92 3.31 -5.27
C GLY A 79 -26.36 2.15 -4.45
N ILE A 80 -25.05 2.12 -4.18
CA ILE A 80 -24.44 1.17 -3.25
C ILE A 80 -24.64 1.65 -1.82
N LEU A 81 -24.40 2.94 -1.54
CA LEU A 81 -24.59 3.55 -0.22
C LEU A 81 -26.01 3.31 0.31
N SER A 82 -27.04 3.60 -0.50
CA SER A 82 -28.43 3.42 -0.10
C SER A 82 -28.81 1.96 0.23
N ARG A 83 -28.11 0.99 -0.36
CA ARG A 83 -28.36 -0.44 -0.15
C ARG A 83 -27.55 -1.01 1.01
N GLU A 84 -26.27 -0.66 1.10
CA GLU A 84 -25.31 -1.33 1.98
C GLU A 84 -24.99 -0.52 3.26
N LEU A 85 -25.07 0.81 3.19
CA LEU A 85 -24.61 1.74 4.24
C LEU A 85 -25.77 2.65 4.68
N LYS A 86 -26.80 2.05 5.30
CA LYS A 86 -27.93 2.82 5.84
C LYS A 86 -27.45 3.72 6.98
N PRO A 87 -27.85 5.01 7.04
CA PRO A 87 -27.40 5.91 8.10
C PRO A 87 -27.72 5.36 9.49
N LYS A 88 -26.75 5.43 10.41
CA LYS A 88 -27.00 5.10 11.81
C LYS A 88 -27.90 6.16 12.46
N HIS A 89 -28.62 5.75 13.50
CA HIS A 89 -29.42 6.67 14.32
C HIS A 89 -28.56 7.58 15.21
N THR A 90 -27.25 7.36 15.27
CA THR A 90 -26.30 8.13 16.08
C THR A 90 -25.86 9.40 15.34
N SER A 91 -25.84 10.54 16.05
CA SER A 91 -25.50 11.86 15.47
C SER A 91 -24.01 12.09 15.19
N SER A 92 -23.13 11.12 15.47
CA SER A 92 -21.70 11.25 15.24
C SER A 92 -21.31 10.74 13.86
N ALA A 93 -20.53 11.55 13.12
CA ALA A 93 -19.82 11.09 11.94
C ALA A 93 -18.84 9.97 12.31
N GLY A 94 -18.62 9.02 11.40
CA GLY A 94 -17.65 7.95 11.60
C GLY A 94 -16.20 8.45 11.49
N CYS A 95 -15.24 7.62 11.90
CA CYS A 95 -13.82 7.95 11.76
C CYS A 95 -13.18 7.31 10.52
N VAL A 96 -12.04 7.86 10.08
CA VAL A 96 -11.24 7.30 8.98
C VAL A 96 -9.89 6.85 9.50
N LYS A 97 -9.53 5.60 9.22
CA LYS A 97 -8.18 5.07 9.45
C LYS A 97 -7.53 4.77 8.11
N GLN A 98 -6.30 5.20 7.91
CA GLN A 98 -5.54 4.88 6.70
C GLN A 98 -4.68 3.63 6.90
N ARG A 99 -4.75 2.68 5.97
CA ARG A 99 -3.94 1.45 5.96
C ARG A 99 -3.61 1.04 4.53
N PHE A 100 -2.34 0.89 4.19
CA PHE A 100 -1.95 0.33 2.90
C PHE A 100 -2.26 -1.18 2.85
N LEU A 101 -2.92 -1.62 1.78
CA LEU A 101 -3.04 -3.04 1.43
C LEU A 101 -2.17 -3.41 0.23
N ASP A 102 -1.79 -2.41 -0.56
CA ASP A 102 -0.92 -2.56 -1.72
C ASP A 102 0.50 -2.14 -1.36
N ALA A 103 1.48 -2.80 -1.97
CA ALA A 103 2.88 -2.42 -1.90
C ALA A 103 3.62 -2.82 -3.18
N ILE A 104 4.67 -2.08 -3.54
CA ILE A 104 5.66 -2.53 -4.51
C ILE A 104 6.90 -2.92 -3.74
N SER A 105 7.30 -4.18 -3.89
CA SER A 105 8.42 -4.77 -3.16
C SER A 105 9.41 -5.41 -4.12
N HIS A 106 10.53 -5.90 -3.58
CA HIS A 106 11.47 -6.74 -4.30
C HIS A 106 10.86 -8.06 -4.82
N LYS A 107 9.67 -8.46 -4.36
CA LYS A 107 8.91 -9.63 -4.84
C LYS A 107 7.88 -9.26 -5.92
N GLY A 108 7.85 -7.99 -6.35
CA GLY A 108 6.82 -7.45 -7.23
C GLY A 108 5.74 -6.68 -6.48
N SER A 109 4.67 -6.37 -7.21
CA SER A 109 3.49 -5.72 -6.66
C SER A 109 2.67 -6.72 -5.84
N ILE A 110 2.47 -6.41 -4.56
CA ILE A 110 1.76 -7.25 -3.59
C ILE A 110 0.48 -6.53 -3.20
N THR A 111 -0.62 -7.28 -3.13
CA THR A 111 -1.86 -6.81 -2.50
C THR A 111 -2.26 -7.79 -1.41
N LEU A 112 -2.42 -7.30 -0.18
CA LEU A 112 -2.80 -8.09 0.99
C LEU A 112 -4.32 -8.33 1.04
N PHE A 113 -4.87 -8.94 -0.02
CA PHE A 113 -6.31 -9.25 -0.11
C PHE A 113 -6.81 -10.11 1.06
N GLN A 114 -5.95 -10.99 1.59
CA GLN A 114 -6.30 -11.85 2.72
C GLN A 114 -6.60 -11.04 3.99
N THR A 115 -5.88 -9.94 4.21
CA THR A 115 -6.15 -9.03 5.34
C THR A 115 -7.53 -8.40 5.25
N ALA A 116 -7.98 -8.07 4.03
CA ALA A 116 -9.33 -7.58 3.80
C ALA A 116 -10.37 -8.70 3.99
N CYS A 117 -10.12 -9.90 3.46
CA CYS A 117 -11.03 -11.04 3.58
C CYS A 117 -11.19 -11.55 5.02
N ALA A 118 -10.16 -11.42 5.85
CA ALA A 118 -10.22 -11.75 7.27
C ALA A 118 -11.14 -10.79 8.06
N GLN A 119 -11.31 -9.56 7.60
CA GLN A 119 -12.14 -8.54 8.25
C GLN A 119 -13.52 -8.39 7.61
N CYS A 120 -13.67 -8.79 6.34
CA CYS A 120 -14.86 -8.53 5.54
C CYS A 120 -15.30 -9.78 4.78
N THR A 121 -16.52 -10.23 5.04
CA THR A 121 -17.13 -11.39 4.36
C THR A 121 -17.79 -11.03 3.03
N ARG A 122 -18.21 -9.77 2.87
CA ARG A 122 -18.86 -9.25 1.67
C ARG A 122 -17.89 -8.42 0.86
N ILE A 123 -17.45 -8.97 -0.27
CA ILE A 123 -16.45 -8.34 -1.13
C ILE A 123 -17.10 -7.81 -2.41
N TYR A 124 -16.96 -6.51 -2.64
CA TYR A 124 -17.22 -5.84 -3.90
C TYR A 124 -15.90 -5.70 -4.65
N GLU A 125 -15.69 -6.52 -5.66
CA GLU A 125 -14.51 -6.38 -6.52
C GLU A 125 -14.76 -5.29 -7.56
N LEU A 126 -13.82 -4.35 -7.66
CA LEU A 126 -13.81 -3.29 -8.67
C LEU A 126 -12.81 -3.69 -9.76
N SER A 127 -13.30 -4.23 -10.88
CA SER A 127 -12.44 -4.55 -12.00
C SER A 127 -12.03 -3.25 -12.69
N ASP A 128 -10.78 -2.84 -12.45
CA ASP A 128 -10.23 -1.53 -12.77
C ASP A 128 -8.84 -1.66 -13.38
N SER A 129 -8.77 -1.59 -14.71
CA SER A 129 -7.52 -1.65 -15.45
C SER A 129 -6.83 -0.30 -15.59
N TYR A 130 -7.50 0.79 -15.20
CA TYR A 130 -7.08 2.16 -15.51
C TYR A 130 -6.92 3.06 -14.28
N GLY A 131 -7.17 2.56 -13.06
CA GLY A 131 -7.06 3.33 -11.83
C GLY A 131 -8.22 4.29 -11.59
N LEU A 132 -9.42 3.95 -12.06
CA LEU A 132 -10.64 4.74 -11.94
C LEU A 132 -11.39 4.53 -10.62
N ALA A 133 -11.05 3.48 -9.86
CA ALA A 133 -11.71 3.12 -8.62
C ALA A 133 -11.74 4.25 -7.60
N HIS A 134 -10.65 5.03 -7.51
CA HIS A 134 -10.55 6.18 -6.63
C HIS A 134 -11.78 7.10 -6.70
N LEU A 135 -12.29 7.41 -7.90
CA LEU A 135 -13.46 8.29 -8.07
C LEU A 135 -14.70 7.75 -7.35
N MET A 136 -14.98 6.46 -7.49
CA MET A 136 -16.11 5.83 -6.82
C MET A 136 -15.86 5.65 -5.32
N LEU A 137 -14.64 5.26 -4.95
CA LEU A 137 -14.24 5.04 -3.56
C LEU A 137 -14.32 6.33 -2.72
N THR A 138 -14.00 7.49 -3.30
CA THR A 138 -14.12 8.80 -2.62
C THR A 138 -15.57 9.10 -2.24
N HIS A 139 -16.54 8.83 -3.13
CA HIS A 139 -17.96 8.97 -2.80
C HIS A 139 -18.42 7.96 -1.73
N LEU A 140 -17.96 6.70 -1.82
CA LEU A 140 -18.27 5.68 -0.82
C LEU A 140 -17.69 6.02 0.56
N LEU A 141 -16.47 6.55 0.61
CA LEU A 141 -15.81 7.00 1.83
C LEU A 141 -16.59 8.15 2.47
N ALA A 142 -16.89 9.21 1.71
CA ALA A 142 -17.65 10.36 2.20
C ALA A 142 -19.05 9.94 2.72
N GLY A 143 -19.79 9.15 1.93
CA GLY A 143 -21.10 8.66 2.31
C GLY A 143 -21.08 7.74 3.53
N GLY A 144 -20.06 6.88 3.68
CA GLY A 144 -19.89 6.01 4.84
C GLY A 144 -19.64 6.79 6.12
N ILE A 145 -18.75 7.80 6.07
CA ILE A 145 -18.46 8.69 7.22
C ILE A 145 -19.72 9.46 7.63
N MET A 146 -20.42 10.06 6.67
CA MET A 146 -21.68 10.78 6.91
C MET A 146 -22.77 9.86 7.47
N GLY A 147 -22.76 8.58 7.09
CA GLY A 147 -23.64 7.56 7.63
C GLY A 147 -23.29 7.07 9.04
N GLY A 148 -22.18 7.54 9.63
CA GLY A 148 -21.73 7.17 10.97
C GLY A 148 -20.88 5.90 11.04
N TYR A 149 -20.30 5.45 9.92
CA TYR A 149 -19.47 4.25 9.86
C TYR A 149 -17.99 4.57 9.95
N ASP A 150 -17.26 3.76 10.71
CA ASP A 150 -15.80 3.79 10.71
C ASP A 150 -15.28 3.13 9.43
N MET A 151 -14.45 3.86 8.72
CA MET A 151 -13.94 3.49 7.40
C MET A 151 -12.43 3.25 7.45
N VAL A 152 -11.97 2.19 6.80
CA VAL A 152 -10.54 1.98 6.55
C VAL A 152 -10.25 2.35 5.10
N ALA A 153 -9.65 3.52 4.91
CA ALA A 153 -9.19 4.00 3.62
C ALA A 153 -7.85 3.34 3.28
N CYS A 154 -7.75 2.72 2.09
CA CYS A 154 -6.54 2.07 1.65
C CYS A 154 -5.94 2.81 0.45
N PRO A 155 -4.90 3.63 0.66
CA PRO A 155 -4.32 4.41 -0.41
C PRO A 155 -3.49 3.58 -1.39
N ASP A 156 -3.28 4.14 -2.57
CA ASP A 156 -2.36 3.64 -3.59
C ASP A 156 -0.91 3.96 -3.15
N PRO A 157 0.01 2.97 -3.08
CA PRO A 157 1.39 3.19 -2.65
C PRO A 157 2.18 4.10 -3.59
N MET A 158 1.76 4.24 -4.85
CA MET A 158 2.39 5.12 -5.84
C MET A 158 1.70 6.49 -5.96
N ALA A 159 0.52 6.66 -5.34
CA ALA A 159 -0.25 7.89 -5.29
C ALA A 159 -1.07 7.97 -3.99
N PRO A 160 -0.45 8.32 -2.84
CA PRO A 160 -1.09 8.21 -1.52
C PRO A 160 -2.32 9.11 -1.30
N ASP A 161 -2.54 10.09 -2.17
CA ASP A 161 -3.74 10.92 -2.24
C ASP A 161 -4.95 10.17 -2.84
N ARG A 162 -4.70 9.06 -3.53
CA ARG A 162 -5.71 8.22 -4.18
C ARG A 162 -5.99 6.96 -3.37
N LEU A 163 -7.22 6.48 -3.49
CA LEU A 163 -7.68 5.24 -2.86
C LEU A 163 -7.59 4.08 -3.85
N SER A 164 -6.91 3.00 -3.44
CA SER A 164 -6.96 1.69 -4.09
C SER A 164 -8.11 0.84 -3.58
N HIS A 165 -8.38 0.88 -2.27
CA HIS A 165 -9.42 0.08 -1.64
C HIS A 165 -10.12 0.82 -0.49
N LEU A 166 -11.23 0.26 -0.03
CA LEU A 166 -11.99 0.78 1.10
C LEU A 166 -12.62 -0.37 1.88
N LEU A 167 -12.45 -0.40 3.19
CA LEU A 167 -13.09 -1.39 4.07
C LEU A 167 -14.06 -0.71 5.03
N VAL A 168 -15.12 -1.42 5.37
CA VAL A 168 -16.09 -1.10 6.42
C VAL A 168 -16.19 -2.33 7.34
N PRO A 169 -15.23 -2.52 8.26
CA PRO A 169 -15.12 -3.75 9.05
C PRO A 169 -16.37 -4.06 9.87
N GLU A 170 -17.04 -3.03 10.42
CA GLU A 170 -18.28 -3.18 11.18
C GLU A 170 -19.40 -3.88 10.39
N LEU A 171 -19.45 -3.64 9.08
CA LEU A 171 -20.42 -4.27 8.18
C LEU A 171 -19.88 -5.54 7.51
N GLY A 172 -18.61 -5.88 7.76
CA GLY A 172 -17.90 -6.92 7.03
C GLY A 172 -17.89 -6.67 5.51
N LEU A 173 -17.84 -5.41 5.08
CA LEU A 173 -17.94 -4.99 3.67
C LEU A 173 -16.61 -4.40 3.18
N ALA A 174 -16.15 -4.84 2.02
CA ALA A 174 -14.95 -4.30 1.38
C ALA A 174 -15.17 -3.98 -0.10
N PHE A 175 -14.53 -2.91 -0.56
CA PHE A 175 -14.42 -2.52 -1.97
C PHE A 175 -12.96 -2.67 -2.39
N LEU A 176 -12.67 -3.73 -3.16
CA LEU A 176 -11.31 -4.10 -3.52
C LEU A 176 -11.12 -3.92 -5.03
N SER A 177 -10.31 -2.93 -5.42
CA SER A 177 -9.84 -2.81 -6.80
C SER A 177 -8.95 -3.98 -7.19
N ALA A 178 -9.17 -4.49 -8.39
CA ALA A 178 -8.39 -5.57 -8.98
C ALA A 178 -8.16 -5.27 -10.45
N CYS A 179 -6.98 -5.61 -10.95
CA CYS A 179 -6.63 -5.49 -12.36
C CYS A 179 -6.09 -6.82 -12.89
N PRO A 180 -5.96 -7.01 -14.22
CA PRO A 180 -5.43 -8.27 -14.76
C PRO A 180 -4.03 -8.65 -14.26
N ALA A 181 -3.20 -7.68 -13.85
CA ALA A 181 -1.88 -7.93 -13.30
C ALA A 181 -1.92 -8.32 -11.80
N GLN A 182 -2.98 -7.93 -11.10
CA GLN A 182 -3.22 -8.23 -9.68
C GLN A 182 -4.69 -8.62 -9.50
N PRO A 183 -5.07 -9.84 -9.94
CA PRO A 183 -6.42 -10.31 -9.82
C PRO A 183 -6.75 -10.60 -8.36
N PHE A 184 -7.98 -10.33 -7.95
CA PHE A 184 -8.49 -10.78 -6.66
C PHE A 184 -8.61 -12.31 -6.68
N PRO A 185 -7.95 -13.05 -5.77
CA PRO A 185 -7.91 -14.51 -5.82
C PRO A 185 -9.18 -15.20 -5.29
N GLY A 186 -10.07 -14.46 -4.61
CA GLY A 186 -11.28 -15.01 -4.00
C GLY A 186 -12.53 -14.91 -4.89
N HIS A 187 -13.67 -15.33 -4.32
CA HIS A 187 -14.98 -15.17 -4.95
C HIS A 187 -15.64 -13.90 -4.43
N PRO A 188 -15.77 -12.83 -5.24
CA PRO A 188 -16.42 -11.62 -4.78
C PRO A 188 -17.93 -11.82 -4.71
N SER A 189 -18.56 -11.26 -3.68
CA SER A 189 -20.02 -11.23 -3.57
C SER A 189 -20.65 -10.43 -4.71
N ARG A 190 -19.97 -9.38 -5.17
CA ARG A 190 -20.35 -8.63 -6.38
C ARG A 190 -19.11 -8.17 -7.14
N ARG A 191 -19.23 -8.11 -8.47
CA ARG A 191 -18.21 -7.59 -9.38
C ARG A 191 -18.72 -6.34 -10.09
N LEU A 192 -17.97 -5.25 -9.98
CA LEU A 192 -18.24 -3.97 -10.64
C LEU A 192 -17.17 -3.74 -11.70
N ARG A 193 -17.56 -3.77 -12.97
CA ARG A 193 -16.63 -3.54 -14.08
C ARG A 193 -16.51 -2.04 -14.35
N LEU A 194 -15.54 -1.38 -13.74
CA LEU A 194 -15.32 0.05 -13.92
C LEU A 194 -14.88 0.35 -15.36
N ASP A 195 -14.05 -0.52 -15.93
CA ASP A 195 -13.62 -0.45 -17.34
C ASP A 195 -14.80 -0.38 -18.32
N ALA A 196 -15.94 -0.97 -17.98
CA ALA A 196 -17.14 -0.98 -18.83
C ALA A 196 -17.97 0.31 -18.73
N MET A 197 -17.70 1.17 -17.74
CA MET A 197 -18.38 2.46 -17.57
C MET A 197 -17.74 3.57 -18.41
N VAL A 198 -16.48 3.38 -18.81
CA VAL A 198 -15.75 4.29 -19.68
C VAL A 198 -16.41 4.34 -21.07
N ASP A 199 -16.43 5.52 -21.67
CA ASP A 199 -16.98 5.71 -23.01
C ASP A 199 -16.25 4.82 -24.04
N ARG A 200 -17.03 4.05 -24.80
CA ARG A 200 -16.49 3.06 -25.74
C ARG A 200 -15.77 3.70 -26.92
N GLU A 201 -16.25 4.85 -27.38
CA GLU A 201 -15.67 5.58 -28.50
C GLU A 201 -14.35 6.24 -28.08
N LEU A 202 -14.31 6.79 -26.86
CA LEU A 202 -13.07 7.27 -26.23
C LEU A 202 -12.04 6.14 -26.09
N LEU A 203 -12.44 4.98 -25.55
CA LEU A 203 -11.56 3.81 -25.47
C LEU A 203 -11.05 3.35 -26.83
N ARG A 204 -11.90 3.39 -27.87
CA ARG A 204 -11.51 3.04 -29.24
C ARG A 204 -10.47 4.03 -29.79
N ARG A 205 -10.71 5.33 -29.60
CA ARG A 205 -9.82 6.41 -30.05
C ARG A 205 -8.46 6.38 -29.36
N CYS A 206 -8.44 6.10 -28.06
CA CYS A 206 -7.22 6.11 -27.25
C CYS A 206 -6.51 4.75 -27.15
N ARG A 207 -7.06 3.69 -27.76
CA ARG A 207 -6.60 2.30 -27.60
C ARG A 207 -5.09 2.11 -27.78
N ALA A 208 -4.51 2.74 -28.81
CA ALA A 208 -3.08 2.61 -29.09
C ALA A 208 -2.23 3.23 -27.98
N ARG A 209 -2.59 4.44 -27.52
CA ARG A 209 -1.92 5.14 -26.42
C ARG A 209 -2.08 4.40 -25.10
N LEU A 210 -3.26 3.87 -24.79
CA LEU A 210 -3.50 3.06 -23.59
C LEU A 210 -2.63 1.79 -23.56
N ARG A 211 -2.50 1.08 -24.70
CA ARG A 211 -1.60 -0.09 -24.79
C ARG A 211 -0.14 0.28 -24.62
N PHE A 212 0.29 1.38 -25.23
CA PHE A 212 1.64 1.88 -25.09
C PHE A 212 1.94 2.25 -23.63
N ALA A 213 1.08 3.06 -23.02
CA ALA A 213 1.19 3.47 -21.62
C ALA A 213 1.24 2.26 -20.68
N LYS A 214 0.36 1.27 -20.87
CA LYS A 214 0.37 0.01 -20.09
C LYS A 214 1.70 -0.74 -20.23
N LYS A 215 2.24 -0.85 -21.45
CA LYS A 215 3.51 -1.52 -21.70
C LYS A 215 4.68 -0.79 -21.03
N VAL A 216 4.76 0.53 -21.17
CA VAL A 216 5.84 1.35 -20.60
C VAL A 216 5.75 1.36 -19.07
N SER A 217 4.57 1.59 -18.50
CA SER A 217 4.35 1.55 -17.05
C SER A 217 4.72 0.18 -16.47
N SER A 218 4.31 -0.92 -17.11
CA SER A 218 4.69 -2.28 -16.69
C SER A 218 6.20 -2.53 -16.76
N ALA A 219 6.88 -2.02 -17.78
CA ALA A 219 8.33 -2.17 -17.91
C ALA A 219 9.08 -1.37 -16.82
N LEU A 220 8.63 -0.14 -16.55
CA LEU A 220 9.18 0.70 -15.48
C LEU A 220 8.95 0.08 -14.10
N THR A 221 7.75 -0.45 -13.83
CA THR A 221 7.49 -1.17 -12.58
C THR A 221 8.36 -2.43 -12.47
N GLY A 222 8.57 -3.18 -13.55
CA GLY A 222 9.47 -4.33 -13.57
C GLY A 222 10.92 -3.94 -13.23
N GLU A 223 11.44 -2.91 -13.88
CA GLU A 223 12.77 -2.35 -13.62
C GLU A 223 12.92 -1.87 -12.16
N ALA A 224 11.87 -1.27 -11.60
CA ALA A 224 11.87 -0.88 -10.19
C ALA A 224 11.93 -2.08 -9.25
N VAL A 225 11.17 -3.14 -9.53
CA VAL A 225 11.17 -4.38 -8.75
C VAL A 225 12.54 -5.07 -8.81
N GLU A 226 13.16 -5.12 -9.99
CA GLU A 226 14.52 -5.64 -10.16
C GLU A 226 15.54 -4.82 -9.37
N SER A 227 15.43 -3.49 -9.43
CA SER A 227 16.29 -2.59 -8.63
C SER A 227 16.08 -2.80 -7.13
N LEU A 228 14.85 -3.01 -6.66
CA LEU A 228 14.55 -3.36 -5.26
C LEU A 228 15.11 -4.74 -4.88
N ALA A 229 15.09 -5.71 -5.79
CA ALA A 229 15.69 -7.02 -5.58
C ALA A 229 17.21 -6.96 -5.47
N GLN A 230 17.86 -6.12 -6.27
CA GLN A 230 19.29 -5.84 -6.13
C GLN A 230 19.61 -5.17 -4.78
N ALA A 231 18.82 -4.16 -4.39
CA ALA A 231 18.97 -3.52 -3.08
C ALA A 231 18.80 -4.53 -1.93
N LYS A 232 17.80 -5.42 -2.02
CA LYS A 232 17.60 -6.50 -1.03
C LYS A 232 18.77 -7.48 -1.00
N SER A 233 19.29 -7.91 -2.15
CA SER A 233 20.45 -8.80 -2.23
C SER A 233 21.70 -8.18 -1.57
N MET A 234 21.97 -6.90 -1.83
CA MET A 234 23.05 -6.18 -1.16
C MET A 234 22.82 -6.07 0.35
N HIS A 235 21.59 -5.78 0.76
CA HIS A 235 21.22 -5.74 2.17
C HIS A 235 21.40 -7.11 2.84
N ASP A 236 21.07 -8.21 2.15
CA ASP A 236 21.23 -9.57 2.67
C ASP A 236 22.71 -9.95 2.80
N GLY A 237 23.55 -9.48 1.88
CA GLY A 237 25.00 -9.58 2.01
C GLY A 237 25.52 -8.82 3.23
N LEU A 238 25.02 -7.61 3.47
CA LEU A 238 25.37 -6.83 4.66
C LEU A 238 24.90 -7.53 5.94
N GLU A 239 23.67 -8.03 5.96
CA GLU A 239 23.10 -8.79 7.09
C GLU A 239 23.93 -10.04 7.38
N ALA A 240 24.37 -10.77 6.36
CA ALA A 240 25.24 -11.93 6.51
C ALA A 240 26.62 -11.58 7.11
N LEU A 241 27.16 -10.40 6.83
CA LEU A 241 28.39 -9.91 7.47
C LEU A 241 28.19 -9.55 8.94
N TYR A 242 27.02 -9.00 9.30
CA TYR A 242 26.71 -8.59 10.66
C TYR A 242 26.29 -9.77 11.56
N ASN A 243 25.46 -10.69 11.06
CA ASN A 243 24.82 -11.76 11.83
C ASN A 243 25.77 -12.56 12.73
N PRO A 244 26.99 -12.95 12.30
CA PRO A 244 27.95 -13.66 13.16
C PRO A 244 28.40 -12.86 14.39
N TYR A 245 28.25 -11.54 14.35
CA TYR A 245 28.67 -10.61 15.40
C TYR A 245 27.49 -10.00 16.17
N VAL A 246 26.28 -10.55 16.00
CA VAL A 246 25.10 -10.18 16.79
C VAL A 246 24.82 -11.27 17.82
N ASP A 247 24.79 -10.89 19.10
CA ASP A 247 24.29 -11.76 20.17
C ASP A 247 22.75 -11.75 20.17
N PHE A 248 22.17 -12.66 19.39
CA PHE A 248 20.71 -12.80 19.28
C PHE A 248 20.04 -13.22 20.59
N THR A 249 20.76 -13.88 21.49
CA THR A 249 20.23 -14.24 22.82
C THR A 249 19.97 -12.96 23.61
N ARG A 250 20.96 -12.08 23.64
CA ARG A 250 20.84 -10.78 24.31
C ARG A 250 19.81 -9.87 23.65
N VAL A 251 19.69 -9.92 22.31
CA VAL A 251 18.61 -9.21 21.59
C VAL A 251 17.24 -9.70 22.06
N GLN A 252 17.05 -11.02 22.18
CA GLN A 252 15.79 -11.59 22.63
C GLN A 252 15.48 -11.22 24.08
N GLU A 253 16.47 -11.31 24.98
CA GLU A 253 16.32 -10.89 26.38
C GLU A 253 15.89 -9.42 26.50
N MET A 254 16.53 -8.53 25.73
CA MET A 254 16.13 -7.13 25.66
C MET A 254 14.70 -6.95 25.13
N ALA A 255 14.33 -7.68 24.08
CA ALA A 255 13.00 -7.62 23.50
C ALA A 255 11.92 -8.10 24.49
N ASP A 256 12.19 -9.15 25.25
CA ASP A 256 11.28 -9.68 26.27
C ASP A 256 11.07 -8.67 27.40
N ILE A 257 12.15 -8.07 27.93
CA ILE A 257 12.08 -7.02 28.96
C ILE A 257 11.21 -5.85 28.49
N ILE A 258 11.47 -5.33 27.29
CA ILE A 258 10.71 -4.20 26.73
C ILE A 258 9.25 -4.59 26.49
N SER A 259 8.99 -5.83 26.06
CA SER A 259 7.63 -6.32 25.84
C SER A 259 6.84 -6.40 27.15
N GLU A 260 7.46 -6.86 28.23
CA GLU A 260 6.86 -6.88 29.57
C GLU A 260 6.55 -5.46 30.07
N GLU A 261 7.49 -4.51 29.89
CA GLU A 261 7.27 -3.09 30.24
C GLU A 261 6.07 -2.51 29.49
N LEU A 262 5.98 -2.72 28.18
CA LEU A 262 4.88 -2.21 27.36
C LEU A 262 3.52 -2.81 27.74
N LEU A 263 3.49 -4.12 28.06
CA LEU A 263 2.27 -4.80 28.50
C LEU A 263 1.82 -4.38 29.89
N ALA A 264 2.74 -4.00 30.78
CA ALA A 264 2.43 -3.45 32.10
C ALA A 264 1.87 -2.02 32.05
N MET A 265 2.03 -1.31 30.92
CA MET A 265 1.53 0.05 30.71
C MET A 265 0.11 0.11 30.10
N THR A 266 -0.46 -1.03 29.70
CA THR A 266 -1.85 -1.17 29.25
C THR A 266 -2.79 -1.61 30.35
#